data_AF-A0A1M5GWA9-F1
#
_entry.id   AF-A0A1M5GWA9-F1
#
_cell.length_a   1.000
_cell.length_b   1.000
_cell.length_c   1.000
_cell.angle_alpha   90.00
_cell.angle_beta   90.00
_cell.angle_gamma   90.00
#
_symmetry.space_group_name_H-M   'P 1'
#
loop_
_entity.id
_entity.type
_entity.pdbx_description
1 polymer ?
#
loop_
_entity_poly.entity_id
_entity_poly.type
_entity_poly.pdbx_seq_one_letter_code
_entity_poly.pdbx_strand_id
1 'polypeptide(L)'
;MLLIYTHKITHRFSYIMRHIFTTILGIEVTYTTKVEDFIKHTGPKITYTKQPLQNEFFVRSNDLLFEQGINDIQIYLADWQGTPCFFAAGDRSNLPFDIFSASFYMLSRYEEYLPHVKDMHGRFSPKDSLAFQNDFLEKPLVDIWAQKLLSALKEKFKDLKHKPRHYNYASIIDVSSSHCFAYRGFVRGMSGFFYDLASLKIRRVFDRVSVWFNLKKDPYDNFFELIELHRNNKVKGMFFFQFAEYSTYDKNVSPNNNKFKHLIKSVADYDKVSLSCSYSSFNDIALLKEEKKNLANVINRPVSSSRMRYNRVDIPETYRNLIEAGFTDDYTMGYTHEIGFRAGTCTPFYFYDIPLEVQQPIKIHPFAVHDYGLLKYRNRTEAFSAVERLYLETKKVNGKFITVFSNELIGGESKLNWKKLYSSILKRVNV
;
A
#
# COMPACT_ATOMS: atom_id res chain seq x y z
N MET A 1 -31.15 -0.90 -0.92
CA MET A 1 -30.18 -1.41 0.06
C MET A 1 -30.23 -2.93 0.05
N LEU A 2 -29.08 -3.60 0.00
CA LEU A 2 -28.99 -5.06 0.02
C LEU A 2 -29.09 -5.55 1.47
N LEU A 3 -30.02 -6.45 1.77
CA LEU A 3 -30.12 -7.07 3.10
C LEU A 3 -29.26 -8.33 3.16
N ILE A 4 -28.40 -8.44 4.18
CA ILE A 4 -27.59 -9.63 4.44
C ILE A 4 -28.09 -10.28 5.72
N TYR A 5 -28.62 -11.49 5.60
CA TYR A 5 -28.92 -12.32 6.77
C TYR A 5 -27.70 -13.14 7.17
N THR A 6 -27.40 -13.16 8.47
CA THR A 6 -26.43 -14.10 9.05
C THR A 6 -26.87 -14.49 10.45
N HIS A 7 -26.38 -15.62 10.97
CA HIS A 7 -26.74 -16.10 12.30
C HIS A 7 -26.12 -15.29 13.44
N LYS A 8 -25.01 -14.58 13.19
CA LYS A 8 -24.31 -13.74 14.17
C LYS A 8 -23.60 -12.56 13.49
N ILE A 9 -23.82 -11.35 13.97
CA ILE A 9 -23.10 -10.16 13.48
C ILE A 9 -21.87 -9.94 14.35
N THR A 10 -20.68 -10.17 13.80
CA THR A 10 -19.38 -9.92 14.45
C THR A 10 -18.71 -8.66 13.90
N HIS A 11 -17.61 -8.24 14.54
CA HIS A 11 -16.77 -7.16 14.03
C HIS A 11 -16.11 -7.53 12.70
N ARG A 12 -15.57 -8.76 12.55
CA ARG A 12 -15.00 -9.27 11.30
C ARG A 12 -16.01 -9.25 10.16
N PHE A 13 -17.22 -9.79 10.41
CA PHE A 13 -18.32 -9.78 9.44
C PHE A 13 -18.66 -8.36 9.01
N SER A 14 -18.92 -7.46 9.96
CA SER A 14 -19.34 -6.09 9.66
C SER A 14 -18.26 -5.32 8.90
N TYR A 15 -16.99 -5.53 9.27
CA TYR A 15 -15.83 -4.94 8.61
C TYR A 15 -15.75 -5.37 7.15
N ILE A 16 -15.76 -6.69 6.88
CA ILE A 16 -15.53 -7.18 5.52
C ILE A 16 -16.73 -6.95 4.61
N MET A 17 -17.96 -7.07 5.13
CA MET A 17 -19.17 -6.77 4.36
C MET A 17 -19.18 -5.30 3.94
N ARG A 18 -18.84 -4.37 4.84
CA ARG A 18 -18.72 -2.94 4.50
C ARG A 18 -17.59 -2.69 3.49
N HIS A 19 -16.46 -3.39 3.60
CA HIS A 19 -15.38 -3.21 2.65
C HIS A 19 -15.78 -3.68 1.24
N ILE A 20 -16.23 -4.93 1.09
CA ILE A 20 -16.60 -5.49 -0.21
C ILE A 20 -17.80 -4.74 -0.81
N PHE A 21 -18.92 -4.65 -0.10
CA PHE A 21 -20.13 -4.07 -0.69
C PHE A 21 -20.06 -2.56 -0.80
N THR A 22 -19.72 -1.85 0.27
CA THR A 22 -19.79 -0.38 0.27
C THR A 22 -18.53 0.25 -0.30
N THR A 23 -17.34 -0.23 0.08
CA THR A 23 -16.07 0.40 -0.35
C THR A 23 -15.67 0.02 -1.77
N ILE A 24 -15.81 -1.26 -2.16
CA ILE A 24 -15.42 -1.74 -3.49
C ILE A 24 -16.56 -1.63 -4.50
N LEU A 25 -17.76 -2.10 -4.15
CA LEU A 25 -18.88 -2.20 -5.10
C LEU A 25 -19.81 -0.99 -5.13
N GLY A 26 -19.77 -0.14 -4.09
CA GLY A 26 -20.67 1.00 -3.97
C GLY A 26 -22.14 0.59 -3.74
N ILE A 27 -22.36 -0.53 -3.06
CA ILE A 27 -23.66 -1.07 -2.65
C ILE A 27 -23.88 -0.75 -1.17
N GLU A 28 -25.03 -0.13 -0.87
CA GLU A 28 -25.49 0.06 0.50
C GLU A 28 -26.05 -1.24 1.06
N VAL A 29 -25.64 -1.60 2.27
CA VAL A 29 -25.98 -2.86 2.93
C VAL A 29 -26.61 -2.65 4.30
N THR A 30 -27.49 -3.57 4.68
CA THR A 30 -27.98 -3.75 6.07
C THR A 30 -27.84 -5.20 6.47
N TYR A 31 -27.81 -5.44 7.78
CA TYR A 31 -27.61 -6.76 8.35
C TYR A 31 -28.79 -7.13 9.24
N THR A 32 -29.18 -8.39 9.25
CA THR A 32 -30.15 -8.92 10.22
C THR A 32 -29.76 -10.32 10.69
N THR A 33 -30.09 -10.63 11.93
CA THR A 33 -30.02 -11.99 12.50
C THR A 33 -31.40 -12.64 12.63
N LYS A 34 -32.47 -11.92 12.27
CA LYS A 34 -33.84 -12.41 12.36
C LYS A 34 -34.31 -12.92 11.01
N VAL A 35 -34.70 -14.18 10.95
CA VAL A 35 -35.27 -14.81 9.75
C VAL A 35 -36.54 -14.08 9.30
N GLU A 36 -37.35 -13.59 10.25
CA GLU A 36 -38.57 -12.82 9.96
C GLU A 36 -38.30 -11.55 9.14
N ASP A 37 -37.26 -10.79 9.50
CA ASP A 37 -36.87 -9.57 8.78
C ASP A 37 -36.41 -9.92 7.36
N PHE A 38 -35.68 -11.03 7.21
CA PHE A 38 -35.25 -11.54 5.92
C PHE A 38 -36.44 -11.94 5.04
N ILE A 39 -37.44 -12.64 5.59
CA ILE A 39 -38.64 -13.04 4.85
C ILE A 39 -39.44 -11.80 4.42
N LYS A 40 -39.66 -10.84 5.33
CA LYS A 40 -40.42 -9.59 5.07
C LYS A 40 -39.74 -8.68 4.04
N HIS A 41 -38.43 -8.76 3.88
CA HIS A 41 -37.70 -7.93 2.93
C HIS A 41 -37.98 -8.33 1.48
N THR A 42 -38.47 -7.38 0.67
CA THR A 42 -38.83 -7.56 -0.74
C THR A 42 -37.73 -7.18 -1.73
N GLY A 43 -36.72 -6.43 -1.28
CA GLY A 43 -35.58 -6.03 -2.11
C GLY A 43 -34.50 -7.12 -2.26
N PRO A 44 -33.36 -6.78 -2.89
CA PRO A 44 -32.21 -7.67 -2.96
C PRO A 44 -31.80 -8.12 -1.55
N LYS A 45 -31.68 -9.44 -1.37
CA LYS A 45 -31.27 -10.03 -0.10
C LYS A 45 -30.42 -11.27 -0.31
N ILE A 46 -29.38 -11.42 0.49
CA ILE A 46 -28.50 -12.58 0.48
C ILE A 46 -28.43 -13.23 1.86
N THR A 47 -28.11 -14.51 1.88
CA THR A 47 -27.87 -15.29 3.10
C THR A 47 -26.39 -15.63 3.19
N TYR A 48 -25.77 -15.39 4.35
CA TYR A 48 -24.40 -15.77 4.68
C TYR A 48 -24.34 -16.60 5.96
N THR A 49 -24.42 -17.92 5.78
CA THR A 49 -24.56 -18.94 6.85
C THR A 49 -24.04 -20.30 6.39
N LYS A 50 -24.13 -21.33 7.23
CA LYS A 50 -23.77 -22.71 6.85
C LYS A 50 -24.75 -23.40 5.91
N GLN A 51 -26.03 -23.02 5.93
CA GLN A 51 -27.10 -23.57 5.11
C GLN A 51 -28.01 -22.45 4.60
N PRO A 52 -28.55 -22.56 3.37
CA PRO A 52 -29.51 -21.60 2.85
C PRO A 52 -30.82 -21.63 3.65
N LEU A 53 -31.57 -20.53 3.64
CA LEU A 53 -32.91 -20.49 4.21
C LEU A 53 -33.95 -20.99 3.20
N GLN A 54 -33.85 -20.55 1.95
CA GLN A 54 -34.77 -20.83 0.85
C GLN A 54 -34.00 -20.86 -0.50
N ASN A 55 -34.52 -20.23 -1.56
CA ASN A 55 -33.92 -20.15 -2.90
C ASN A 55 -33.35 -18.73 -3.22
N GLU A 56 -32.82 -18.08 -2.20
CA GLU A 56 -32.16 -16.77 -2.29
C GLU A 56 -30.76 -16.85 -2.93
N PHE A 57 -30.07 -15.71 -2.99
CA PHE A 57 -28.62 -15.71 -3.22
C PHE A 57 -27.92 -16.09 -1.91
N PHE A 58 -27.37 -17.29 -1.85
CA PHE A 58 -26.73 -17.89 -0.69
C PHE A 58 -25.22 -18.03 -0.90
N VAL A 59 -24.45 -17.57 0.09
CA VAL A 59 -23.01 -17.82 0.18
C VAL A 59 -22.74 -18.62 1.44
N ARG A 60 -22.19 -19.83 1.28
CA ARG A 60 -21.84 -20.66 2.43
C ARG A 60 -20.68 -20.02 3.21
N SER A 61 -20.84 -19.89 4.51
CA SER A 61 -19.86 -19.25 5.37
C SER A 61 -18.80 -20.21 5.92
N ASN A 62 -17.53 -19.79 5.86
CA ASN A 62 -16.44 -20.30 6.69
C ASN A 62 -16.54 -19.70 8.10
N ASP A 63 -15.92 -20.35 9.09
CA ASP A 63 -16.00 -19.94 10.50
C ASP A 63 -15.13 -18.73 10.85
N LEU A 64 -14.16 -18.39 9.99
CA LEU A 64 -13.20 -17.30 10.19
C LEU A 64 -13.86 -15.95 10.58
N LEU A 65 -15.01 -15.60 10.02
CA LEU A 65 -15.71 -14.35 10.37
C LEU A 65 -16.45 -14.41 11.71
N PHE A 66 -16.64 -15.59 12.29
CA PHE A 66 -17.39 -15.79 13.55
C PHE A 66 -16.49 -16.18 14.74
N GLU A 67 -15.24 -16.55 14.45
CA GLU A 67 -14.17 -16.80 15.41
C GLU A 67 -13.60 -15.50 16.02
N GLN A 68 -12.85 -15.67 17.11
CA GLN A 68 -12.05 -14.63 17.75
C GLN A 68 -10.60 -15.10 17.88
N GLY A 69 -9.66 -14.16 17.84
CA GLY A 69 -8.23 -14.47 17.98
C GLY A 69 -7.63 -15.10 16.72
N ILE A 70 -6.40 -15.59 16.86
CA ILE A 70 -5.61 -16.10 15.74
C ILE A 70 -5.50 -17.61 15.89
N ASN A 71 -6.12 -18.34 14.98
CA ASN A 71 -6.01 -19.77 14.82
C ASN A 71 -5.19 -20.10 13.57
N ASP A 72 -4.49 -21.23 13.59
CA ASP A 72 -3.87 -21.76 12.38
C ASP A 72 -4.96 -22.26 11.42
N ILE A 73 -4.86 -21.89 10.14
CA ILE A 73 -5.87 -22.17 9.12
C ILE A 73 -5.19 -22.79 7.92
N GLN A 74 -5.56 -24.03 7.61
CA GLN A 74 -5.12 -24.68 6.38
C GLN A 74 -5.87 -24.10 5.19
N ILE A 75 -5.11 -23.60 4.22
CA ILE A 75 -5.65 -23.01 3.00
C ILE A 75 -5.44 -23.97 1.83
N TYR A 76 -6.55 -24.36 1.21
CA TYR A 76 -6.57 -25.10 -0.04
C TYR A 76 -7.01 -24.17 -1.15
N LEU A 77 -6.17 -24.02 -2.18
CA LEU A 77 -6.53 -23.24 -3.35
C LEU A 77 -7.49 -23.98 -4.26
N ALA A 78 -8.37 -23.22 -4.85
CA ALA A 78 -9.28 -23.58 -5.92
C ALA A 78 -9.22 -22.50 -7.02
N ASP A 79 -9.82 -22.79 -8.17
CA ASP A 79 -9.93 -21.85 -9.28
C ASP A 79 -11.40 -21.46 -9.52
N TRP A 80 -11.65 -20.15 -9.59
CA TRP A 80 -12.92 -19.61 -10.05
C TRP A 80 -12.71 -18.95 -11.41
N GLN A 81 -12.81 -19.74 -12.49
CA GLN A 81 -12.69 -19.29 -13.88
C GLN A 81 -11.39 -18.50 -14.14
N GLY A 82 -10.24 -19.12 -13.86
CA GLY A 82 -8.90 -18.52 -14.01
C GLY A 82 -8.50 -17.55 -12.89
N THR A 83 -9.30 -17.45 -11.82
CA THR A 83 -9.03 -16.61 -10.65
C THR A 83 -8.82 -17.49 -9.42
N PRO A 84 -7.62 -17.49 -8.81
CA PRO A 84 -7.37 -18.23 -7.58
C PRO A 84 -8.35 -17.83 -6.47
N CYS A 85 -8.81 -18.81 -5.70
CA CYS A 85 -9.69 -18.63 -4.55
C CYS A 85 -9.45 -19.71 -3.50
N PHE A 86 -9.96 -19.53 -2.28
CA PHE A 86 -9.83 -20.50 -1.19
C PHE A 86 -11.01 -20.37 -0.22
N PHE A 87 -11.15 -21.33 0.70
CA PHE A 87 -12.36 -21.55 1.51
C PHE A 87 -13.57 -21.98 0.67
N ALA A 88 -13.43 -23.14 -0.01
CA ALA A 88 -14.49 -23.71 -0.84
C ALA A 88 -15.86 -23.78 -0.12
N ALA A 89 -16.91 -23.40 -0.83
CA ALA A 89 -18.26 -23.23 -0.29
C ALA A 89 -19.22 -24.38 -0.64
N GLY A 90 -18.76 -25.35 -1.46
CA GLY A 90 -19.54 -26.51 -1.90
C GLY A 90 -20.71 -26.15 -2.83
N ASP A 91 -21.34 -27.17 -3.42
CA ASP A 91 -22.24 -27.01 -4.57
C ASP A 91 -23.55 -26.28 -4.28
N ARG A 92 -23.97 -26.19 -3.01
CA ARG A 92 -25.19 -25.48 -2.62
C ARG A 92 -25.03 -23.95 -2.60
N SER A 93 -23.80 -23.45 -2.60
CA SER A 93 -23.49 -22.01 -2.58
C SER A 93 -23.56 -21.43 -3.99
N ASN A 94 -24.08 -20.20 -4.14
CA ASN A 94 -24.07 -19.50 -5.43
C ASN A 94 -22.67 -19.07 -5.87
N LEU A 95 -21.70 -19.09 -4.95
CA LEU A 95 -20.28 -18.85 -5.24
C LEU A 95 -19.46 -20.09 -4.88
N PRO A 96 -18.37 -20.38 -5.60
CA PRO A 96 -17.58 -21.60 -5.36
C PRO A 96 -16.79 -21.58 -4.05
N PHE A 97 -16.63 -20.40 -3.42
CA PHE A 97 -15.91 -20.21 -2.17
C PHE A 97 -16.51 -19.10 -1.33
N ASP A 98 -16.14 -19.06 -0.06
CA ASP A 98 -16.46 -17.95 0.83
C ASP A 98 -15.57 -16.74 0.53
N ILE A 99 -16.05 -15.91 -0.40
CA ILE A 99 -15.42 -14.65 -0.77
C ILE A 99 -15.17 -13.73 0.41
N PHE A 100 -16.03 -13.72 1.43
CA PHE A 100 -15.93 -12.79 2.54
C PHE A 100 -14.84 -13.22 3.51
N SER A 101 -14.78 -14.50 3.88
CA SER A 101 -13.68 -15.01 4.70
C SER A 101 -12.34 -14.90 3.96
N ALA A 102 -12.29 -15.24 2.68
CA ALA A 102 -11.06 -15.15 1.90
C ALA A 102 -10.56 -13.70 1.79
N SER A 103 -11.47 -12.75 1.57
CA SER A 103 -11.13 -11.32 1.53
C SER A 103 -10.68 -10.80 2.90
N PHE A 104 -11.32 -11.22 3.99
CA PHE A 104 -10.89 -10.87 5.34
C PHE A 104 -9.47 -11.38 5.63
N TYR A 105 -9.16 -12.64 5.26
CA TYR A 105 -7.83 -13.23 5.40
C TYR A 105 -6.76 -12.37 4.70
N MET A 106 -7.01 -11.97 3.46
CA MET A 106 -6.08 -11.15 2.67
C MET A 106 -5.89 -9.75 3.24
N LEU A 107 -6.99 -9.04 3.57
CA LEU A 107 -6.96 -7.65 4.01
C LEU A 107 -6.44 -7.48 5.43
N SER A 108 -6.77 -8.39 6.34
CA SER A 108 -6.25 -8.37 7.70
C SER A 108 -4.78 -8.76 7.77
N ARG A 109 -4.19 -9.26 6.67
CA ARG A 109 -2.86 -9.87 6.62
C ARG A 109 -2.75 -11.01 7.63
N TYR A 110 -3.77 -11.86 7.68
CA TYR A 110 -3.91 -12.93 8.66
C TYR A 110 -2.64 -13.81 8.78
N GLU A 111 -2.01 -14.12 7.64
CA GLU A 111 -0.76 -14.89 7.57
C GLU A 111 0.42 -14.26 8.35
N GLU A 112 0.43 -12.93 8.50
CA GLU A 112 1.52 -12.23 9.22
C GLU A 112 1.35 -12.29 10.74
N TYR A 113 0.20 -12.75 11.25
CA TYR A 113 0.02 -13.06 12.67
C TYR A 113 0.48 -14.47 13.04
N LEU A 114 0.60 -15.37 12.05
CA LEU A 114 1.07 -16.74 12.26
C LEU A 114 2.60 -16.76 12.36
N PRO A 115 3.20 -17.81 12.99
CA PRO A 115 4.64 -17.95 13.04
C PRO A 115 5.27 -17.94 11.63
N HIS A 116 6.20 -17.01 11.40
CA HIS A 116 6.87 -16.84 10.11
C HIS A 116 8.30 -16.35 10.30
N VAL A 117 9.13 -16.51 9.26
CA VAL A 117 10.51 -16.03 9.28
C VAL A 117 10.52 -14.57 8.85
N LYS A 118 11.00 -13.70 9.75
CA LYS A 118 11.24 -12.29 9.43
C LYS A 118 12.58 -12.13 8.72
N ASP A 119 12.66 -11.21 7.76
CA ASP A 119 13.92 -10.88 7.11
C ASP A 119 14.85 -10.03 8.01
N MET A 120 16.01 -9.64 7.49
CA MET A 120 17.01 -8.84 8.23
C MET A 120 16.51 -7.47 8.73
N HIS A 121 15.37 -6.99 8.22
CA HIS A 121 14.72 -5.76 8.63
C HIS A 121 13.46 -6.01 9.47
N GLY A 122 13.19 -7.26 9.86
CA GLY A 122 12.01 -7.62 10.64
C GLY A 122 10.72 -7.67 9.81
N ARG A 123 10.81 -7.79 8.48
CA ARG A 123 9.65 -7.78 7.57
C ARG A 123 9.17 -9.19 7.27
N PHE A 124 7.87 -9.32 7.02
CA PHE A 124 7.30 -10.53 6.42
C PHE A 124 7.86 -10.75 5.00
N SER A 125 8.35 -11.97 4.73
CA SER A 125 8.92 -12.33 3.44
C SER A 125 7.82 -12.53 2.40
N PRO A 126 7.93 -11.93 1.19
CA PRO A 126 6.99 -12.22 0.11
C PRO A 126 6.91 -13.71 -0.20
N LYS A 127 8.03 -14.45 -0.10
CA LYS A 127 8.11 -15.88 -0.45
C LYS A 127 7.27 -16.78 0.46
N ASP A 128 6.98 -16.31 1.66
CA ASP A 128 6.16 -17.03 2.64
C ASP A 128 4.68 -16.68 2.47
N SER A 129 4.35 -15.67 1.65
CA SER A 129 2.96 -15.29 1.37
C SER A 129 2.27 -16.35 0.51
N LEU A 130 1.00 -16.60 0.82
CA LEU A 130 0.10 -17.41 -0.01
C LEU A 130 0.13 -16.95 -1.48
N ALA A 131 0.21 -15.62 -1.69
CA ALA A 131 0.19 -14.99 -3.00
C ALA A 131 1.44 -15.26 -3.84
N PHE A 132 2.62 -15.29 -3.22
CA PHE A 132 3.86 -15.61 -3.94
C PHE A 132 3.92 -17.10 -4.27
N GLN A 133 3.58 -17.96 -3.30
CA GLN A 133 3.65 -19.41 -3.45
C GLN A 133 2.73 -19.94 -4.56
N ASN A 134 1.68 -19.19 -4.88
CA ASN A 134 0.66 -19.58 -5.87
C ASN A 134 0.54 -18.59 -7.03
N ASP A 135 1.58 -17.79 -7.28
CA ASP A 135 1.73 -16.92 -8.46
C ASP A 135 0.55 -15.96 -8.72
N PHE A 136 0.06 -15.30 -7.68
CA PHE A 136 -1.01 -14.30 -7.80
C PHE A 136 -0.69 -12.93 -7.18
N LEU A 137 0.59 -12.68 -6.84
CA LEU A 137 1.03 -11.37 -6.36
C LEU A 137 0.66 -10.21 -7.30
N GLU A 138 0.75 -10.42 -8.61
CA GLU A 138 0.47 -9.38 -9.60
C GLU A 138 -1.04 -9.14 -9.82
N LYS A 139 -1.94 -9.76 -9.05
CA LYS A 139 -3.40 -9.61 -9.16
C LYS A 139 -4.00 -8.94 -7.91
N PRO A 140 -4.85 -7.90 -8.05
CA PRO A 140 -5.63 -7.35 -6.94
C PRO A 140 -6.82 -8.27 -6.65
N LEU A 141 -6.51 -9.46 -6.13
CA LEU A 141 -7.42 -10.60 -6.05
C LEU A 141 -8.75 -10.30 -5.36
N VAL A 142 -8.73 -9.55 -4.25
CA VAL A 142 -9.94 -9.13 -3.52
C VAL A 142 -10.85 -8.26 -4.38
N ASP A 143 -10.27 -7.32 -5.15
CA ASP A 143 -11.03 -6.48 -6.07
C ASP A 143 -11.62 -7.28 -7.23
N ILE A 144 -10.85 -8.23 -7.78
CA ILE A 144 -11.33 -9.13 -8.83
C ILE A 144 -12.51 -9.96 -8.32
N TRP A 145 -12.38 -10.57 -7.15
CA TRP A 145 -13.46 -11.34 -6.54
C TRP A 145 -14.72 -10.49 -6.33
N ALA A 146 -14.57 -9.25 -5.86
CA ALA A 146 -15.69 -8.35 -5.68
C ALA A 146 -16.40 -8.04 -7.01
N GLN A 147 -15.67 -7.77 -8.10
CA GLN A 147 -16.29 -7.55 -9.42
C GLN A 147 -17.05 -8.79 -9.91
N LYS A 148 -16.51 -9.99 -9.69
CA LYS A 148 -17.20 -11.23 -10.04
C LYS A 148 -18.44 -11.48 -9.18
N LEU A 149 -18.38 -11.14 -7.89
CA LEU A 149 -19.55 -11.13 -7.00
C LEU A 149 -20.61 -10.16 -7.51
N LEU A 150 -20.24 -8.96 -7.97
CA LEU A 150 -21.18 -8.00 -8.54
C LEU A 150 -21.90 -8.57 -9.77
N SER A 151 -21.18 -9.24 -10.67
CA SER A 151 -21.77 -9.91 -11.83
C SER A 151 -22.79 -10.97 -11.40
N ALA A 152 -22.41 -11.88 -10.49
CA ALA A 152 -23.31 -12.92 -9.99
C ALA A 152 -24.56 -12.33 -9.28
N LEU A 153 -24.39 -11.24 -8.54
CA LEU A 153 -25.51 -10.54 -7.89
C LEU A 153 -26.44 -9.90 -8.92
N LYS A 154 -25.91 -9.29 -10.00
CA LYS A 154 -26.73 -8.68 -11.06
C LYS A 154 -27.51 -9.71 -11.88
N GLU A 155 -26.99 -10.93 -12.02
CA GLU A 155 -27.75 -12.02 -12.64
C GLU A 155 -29.02 -12.36 -11.86
N LYS A 156 -28.94 -12.37 -10.52
CA LYS A 156 -30.10 -12.63 -9.63
C LYS A 156 -30.96 -11.39 -9.40
N PHE A 157 -30.34 -10.23 -9.24
CA PHE A 157 -30.96 -8.96 -8.87
C PHE A 157 -30.71 -7.92 -9.97
N LYS A 158 -31.50 -7.98 -11.05
CA LYS A 158 -31.32 -7.12 -12.24
C LYS A 158 -31.34 -5.62 -11.92
N ASP A 159 -32.15 -5.20 -10.95
CA ASP A 159 -32.31 -3.79 -10.54
C ASP A 159 -31.38 -3.37 -9.38
N LEU A 160 -30.32 -4.15 -9.10
CA LEU A 160 -29.38 -3.85 -8.04
C LEU A 160 -28.60 -2.55 -8.34
N LYS A 161 -28.96 -1.49 -7.62
CA LYS A 161 -28.29 -0.19 -7.68
C LYS A 161 -26.92 -0.27 -7.02
N HIS A 162 -25.91 0.28 -7.69
CA HIS A 162 -24.57 0.44 -7.14
C HIS A 162 -23.91 1.71 -7.71
N LYS A 163 -22.93 2.26 -6.99
CA LYS A 163 -22.15 3.42 -7.43
C LYS A 163 -20.79 2.94 -7.95
N PRO A 164 -20.56 2.88 -9.28
CA PRO A 164 -19.28 2.43 -9.81
C PRO A 164 -18.16 3.38 -9.38
N ARG A 165 -16.97 2.82 -9.18
CA ARG A 165 -15.76 3.59 -8.92
C ARG A 165 -15.05 3.92 -10.23
N HIS A 166 -14.20 4.91 -10.17
CA HIS A 166 -13.31 5.26 -11.27
C HIS A 166 -11.87 4.93 -10.87
N TYR A 167 -11.11 4.44 -11.84
CA TYR A 167 -9.69 4.27 -11.72
C TYR A 167 -9.02 5.57 -11.23
N ASN A 168 -8.04 5.44 -10.35
CA ASN A 168 -7.26 6.55 -9.85
C ASN A 168 -5.78 6.17 -9.72
N TYR A 169 -4.90 7.13 -9.96
CA TYR A 169 -3.46 6.96 -9.85
C TYR A 169 -2.87 7.90 -8.80
N ALA A 170 -1.97 7.40 -7.96
CA ALA A 170 -1.15 8.19 -7.05
C ALA A 170 0.34 7.88 -7.26
N SER A 171 1.14 8.93 -7.45
CA SER A 171 2.59 8.80 -7.55
C SER A 171 3.25 9.23 -6.25
N ILE A 172 4.02 8.32 -5.67
CA ILE A 172 4.74 8.55 -4.42
C ILE A 172 6.23 8.65 -4.70
N ILE A 173 6.86 9.70 -4.16
CA ILE A 173 8.30 9.85 -4.11
C ILE A 173 8.76 9.63 -2.67
N ASP A 174 9.53 8.58 -2.41
CA ASP A 174 10.23 8.37 -1.14
C ASP A 174 11.56 9.14 -1.17
N VAL A 175 11.79 9.92 -0.12
CA VAL A 175 12.96 10.79 0.02
C VAL A 175 13.71 10.41 1.29
N SER A 176 14.42 9.29 1.24
CA SER A 176 15.34 8.86 2.31
C SER A 176 16.62 9.71 2.37
N SER A 177 17.00 10.34 1.26
CA SER A 177 18.10 11.31 1.20
C SER A 177 17.79 12.36 0.14
N SER A 178 17.61 13.61 0.57
CA SER A 178 17.36 14.73 -0.34
C SER A 178 18.57 15.06 -1.23
N HIS A 179 19.78 14.90 -0.70
CA HIS A 179 21.03 15.25 -1.39
C HIS A 179 22.10 14.19 -1.16
N CYS A 180 22.85 13.85 -2.23
CA CYS A 180 23.96 12.90 -2.18
C CYS A 180 25.21 13.52 -1.56
N PHE A 181 25.49 14.79 -1.88
CA PHE A 181 26.71 15.52 -1.50
C PHE A 181 26.41 16.85 -0.82
N ALA A 182 25.50 17.64 -1.38
CA ALA A 182 25.15 18.95 -0.87
C ALA A 182 24.49 18.87 0.52
N TYR A 183 24.64 19.92 1.31
CA TYR A 183 23.97 20.13 2.61
C TYR A 183 24.26 19.09 3.70
N ARG A 184 25.14 18.13 3.43
CA ARG A 184 25.65 17.19 4.43
C ARG A 184 26.63 17.92 5.35
N GLY A 185 26.66 17.52 6.62
CA GLY A 185 27.55 18.12 7.62
C GLY A 185 29.02 17.99 7.21
N PHE A 186 29.85 18.97 7.59
CA PHE A 186 31.25 19.09 7.15
C PHE A 186 32.05 17.81 7.35
N VAL A 187 32.01 17.22 8.55
CA VAL A 187 32.72 15.98 8.89
C VAL A 187 32.32 14.83 7.95
N ARG A 188 31.02 14.65 7.70
CA ARG A 188 30.49 13.62 6.79
C ARG A 188 30.85 13.88 5.33
N GLY A 189 30.88 15.16 4.93
CA GLY A 189 31.32 15.59 3.61
C GLY A 189 32.76 15.17 3.35
N MET A 190 33.66 15.53 4.27
CA MET A 190 35.10 15.24 4.20
C MET A 190 35.40 13.75 4.34
N SER A 191 34.78 13.04 5.29
CA SER A 191 34.97 11.59 5.43
C SER A 191 34.53 10.83 4.18
N GLY A 192 33.41 11.25 3.57
CA GLY A 192 32.96 10.70 2.30
C GLY A 192 33.90 10.99 1.13
N PHE A 193 34.55 12.16 1.11
CA PHE A 193 35.56 12.51 0.10
C PHE A 193 36.79 11.60 0.23
N PHE A 194 37.37 11.48 1.43
CA PHE A 194 38.54 10.62 1.65
C PHE A 194 38.23 9.15 1.39
N TYR A 195 37.05 8.68 1.78
CA TYR A 195 36.60 7.32 1.47
C TYR A 195 36.50 7.08 -0.05
N ASP A 196 35.88 8.01 -0.79
CA ASP A 196 35.76 7.90 -2.25
C ASP A 196 37.14 7.96 -2.93
N LEU A 197 38.07 8.76 -2.41
CA LEU A 197 39.45 8.85 -2.89
C LEU A 197 40.23 7.55 -2.63
N ALA A 198 40.20 7.04 -1.39
CA ALA A 198 40.85 5.80 -1.00
C ALA A 198 40.28 4.57 -1.73
N SER A 199 38.98 4.60 -2.04
CA SER A 199 38.29 3.56 -2.83
C SER A 199 38.46 3.75 -4.34
N LEU A 200 39.29 4.69 -4.81
CA LEU A 200 39.55 5.00 -6.21
C LEU A 200 38.28 5.33 -7.04
N LYS A 201 37.24 5.87 -6.40
CA LYS A 201 35.99 6.30 -7.06
C LYS A 201 36.13 7.70 -7.65
N ILE A 202 37.09 7.90 -8.55
CA ILE A 202 37.50 9.21 -9.07
C ILE A 202 36.33 10.03 -9.64
N ARG A 203 35.42 9.39 -10.39
CA ARG A 203 34.20 10.07 -10.90
C ARG A 203 33.36 10.67 -9.78
N ARG A 204 33.15 9.91 -8.70
CA ARG A 204 32.35 10.33 -7.55
C ARG A 204 33.04 11.44 -6.76
N VAL A 205 34.36 11.43 -6.68
CA VAL A 205 35.16 12.54 -6.13
C VAL A 205 34.94 13.81 -6.95
N PHE A 206 35.05 13.72 -8.28
CA PHE A 206 34.81 14.85 -9.17
C PHE A 206 33.38 15.39 -9.07
N ASP A 207 32.37 14.52 -9.05
CA ASP A 207 30.97 14.92 -8.87
C ASP A 207 30.75 15.64 -7.54
N ARG A 208 31.31 15.11 -6.44
CA ARG A 208 31.21 15.70 -5.12
C ARG A 208 31.82 17.11 -5.07
N VAL A 209 33.04 17.26 -5.59
CA VAL A 209 33.75 18.55 -5.65
C VAL A 209 32.97 19.54 -6.53
N SER A 210 32.51 19.10 -7.70
CA SER A 210 31.71 19.93 -8.61
C SER A 210 30.42 20.42 -7.96
N VAL A 211 29.74 19.58 -7.18
CA VAL A 211 28.54 19.97 -6.42
C VAL A 211 28.87 20.95 -5.30
N TRP A 212 29.98 20.76 -4.57
CA TRP A 212 30.39 21.69 -3.50
C TRP A 212 30.72 23.09 -4.01
N PHE A 213 31.31 23.20 -5.20
CA PHE A 213 31.60 24.48 -5.86
C PHE A 213 30.45 24.98 -6.73
N ASN A 214 29.25 24.36 -6.66
CA ASN A 214 28.07 24.70 -7.45
C ASN A 214 28.27 24.68 -8.98
N LEU A 215 29.27 23.95 -9.47
CA LEU A 215 29.51 23.73 -10.90
C LEU A 215 28.52 22.72 -11.50
N LYS A 216 27.94 21.86 -10.66
CA LYS A 216 26.95 20.85 -11.02
C LYS A 216 25.86 20.76 -9.95
N LYS A 217 24.63 20.46 -10.37
CA LYS A 217 23.50 20.17 -9.47
C LYS A 217 23.72 18.85 -8.73
N ASP A 218 23.28 18.75 -7.47
CA ASP A 218 23.33 17.48 -6.74
C ASP A 218 22.48 16.43 -7.47
N PRO A 219 22.98 15.19 -7.68
CA PRO A 219 22.23 14.17 -8.40
C PRO A 219 20.84 13.87 -7.79
N TYR A 220 20.69 13.96 -6.47
CA TYR A 220 19.43 13.65 -5.79
C TYR A 220 18.47 14.84 -5.72
N ASP A 221 18.94 16.04 -6.06
CA ASP A 221 18.12 17.24 -6.17
C ASP A 221 17.38 17.25 -7.52
N ASN A 222 16.34 16.44 -7.62
CA ASN A 222 15.49 16.32 -8.82
C ASN A 222 14.03 16.76 -8.55
N PHE A 223 13.77 17.41 -7.42
CA PHE A 223 12.41 17.71 -6.93
C PHE A 223 11.59 18.56 -7.90
N PHE A 224 12.14 19.67 -8.40
CA PHE A 224 11.40 20.54 -9.33
C PHE A 224 11.09 19.85 -10.67
N GLU A 225 11.97 18.99 -11.14
CA GLU A 225 11.76 18.20 -12.37
C GLU A 225 10.65 17.17 -12.16
N LEU A 226 10.58 16.56 -10.97
CA LEU A 226 9.50 15.65 -10.59
C LEU A 226 8.16 16.37 -10.46
N ILE A 227 8.14 17.56 -9.84
CA ILE A 227 6.95 18.41 -9.74
C ILE A 227 6.44 18.80 -11.13
N GLU A 228 7.35 19.18 -12.03
CA GLU A 228 7.00 19.51 -13.42
C GLU A 228 6.42 18.30 -14.14
N LEU A 229 7.01 17.12 -13.97
CA LEU A 229 6.46 15.87 -14.50
C LEU A 229 5.06 15.57 -13.95
N HIS A 230 4.81 15.76 -12.65
CA HIS A 230 3.48 15.58 -12.07
C HIS A 230 2.47 16.54 -12.70
N ARG A 231 2.82 17.83 -12.78
CA ARG A 231 1.97 18.88 -13.35
C ARG A 231 1.63 18.62 -14.81
N ASN A 232 2.63 18.33 -15.64
CA ASN A 232 2.46 18.10 -17.07
C ASN A 232 1.59 16.87 -17.36
N ASN A 233 1.58 15.87 -16.47
CA ASN A 233 0.76 14.68 -16.60
C ASN A 233 -0.54 14.75 -15.80
N LYS A 234 -0.84 15.85 -15.08
CA LYS A 234 -2.02 15.99 -14.18
C LYS A 234 -2.09 14.88 -13.12
N VAL A 235 -0.94 14.49 -12.57
CA VAL A 235 -0.81 13.47 -11.54
C VAL A 235 -0.78 14.14 -10.16
N LYS A 236 -1.44 13.53 -9.17
CA LYS A 236 -1.31 13.93 -7.77
C LYS A 236 -0.02 13.35 -7.20
N GLY A 237 1.02 14.18 -7.05
CA GLY A 237 2.28 13.80 -6.44
C GLY A 237 2.24 13.82 -4.91
N MET A 238 2.95 12.88 -4.29
CA MET A 238 3.18 12.85 -2.85
C MET A 238 4.65 12.61 -2.55
N PHE A 239 5.29 13.49 -1.77
CA PHE A 239 6.67 13.33 -1.32
C PHE A 239 6.69 12.93 0.15
N PHE A 240 7.32 11.81 0.46
CA PHE A 240 7.55 11.36 1.83
C PHE A 240 9.00 11.67 2.20
N PHE A 241 9.20 12.72 2.98
CA PHE A 241 10.52 13.14 3.42
C PHE A 241 10.90 12.44 4.71
N GLN A 242 12.09 11.83 4.73
CA GLN A 242 12.74 11.47 5.98
C GLN A 242 13.23 12.75 6.66
N PHE A 243 12.59 13.12 7.77
CA PHE A 243 12.92 14.31 8.54
C PHE A 243 13.34 13.93 9.97
N ALA A 244 14.47 13.22 10.04
CA ALA A 244 14.98 12.59 11.25
C ALA A 244 16.48 12.85 11.41
N GLU A 245 16.97 12.69 12.64
CA GLU A 245 18.41 12.77 12.94
C GLU A 245 19.19 11.61 12.30
N TYR A 246 20.50 11.81 12.18
CA TYR A 246 21.38 10.86 11.51
C TYR A 246 21.55 9.57 12.32
N SER A 247 21.40 8.42 11.66
CA SER A 247 21.61 7.09 12.24
C SER A 247 22.26 6.12 11.23
N THR A 248 22.46 4.86 11.65
CA THR A 248 22.97 3.78 10.78
C THR A 248 22.11 3.60 9.52
N TYR A 249 20.80 3.75 9.62
CA TYR A 249 19.84 3.53 8.53
C TYR A 249 19.14 4.82 8.06
N ASP A 250 19.31 5.92 8.80
CA ASP A 250 18.73 7.24 8.51
C ASP A 250 19.85 8.20 8.12
N LYS A 251 20.03 8.37 6.81
CA LYS A 251 21.21 9.06 6.25
C LYS A 251 20.85 10.36 5.54
N ASN A 252 19.67 10.93 5.78
CA ASN A 252 19.28 12.19 5.13
C ASN A 252 20.15 13.39 5.59
N VAL A 253 19.89 14.55 5.00
CA VAL A 253 20.35 15.85 5.48
C VAL A 253 19.70 16.13 6.85
N SER A 254 20.47 16.70 7.78
CA SER A 254 19.99 16.96 9.14
C SER A 254 18.72 17.84 9.12
N PRO A 255 17.73 17.54 9.97
CA PRO A 255 16.53 18.36 10.14
C PRO A 255 16.84 19.82 10.50
N ASN A 256 18.00 20.11 11.09
CA ASN A 256 18.42 21.46 11.47
C ASN A 256 18.91 22.31 10.29
N ASN A 257 19.14 21.72 9.11
CA ASN A 257 19.62 22.45 7.95
C ASN A 257 18.52 23.33 7.32
N ASN A 258 18.70 24.65 7.35
CA ASN A 258 17.71 25.59 6.79
C ASN A 258 17.47 25.40 5.29
N LYS A 259 18.49 25.07 4.49
CA LYS A 259 18.30 24.83 3.05
C LYS A 259 17.44 23.59 2.80
N PHE A 260 17.56 22.56 3.65
CA PHE A 260 16.68 21.39 3.58
C PHE A 260 15.24 21.74 3.98
N LYS A 261 15.03 22.51 5.06
CA LYS A 261 13.70 23.02 5.43
C LYS A 261 13.07 23.86 4.31
N HIS A 262 13.86 24.73 3.66
CA HIS A 262 13.40 25.53 2.53
C HIS A 262 13.01 24.66 1.33
N LEU A 263 13.80 23.64 0.99
CA LEU A 263 13.43 22.69 -0.06
C LEU A 263 12.08 22.02 0.23
N ILE A 264 11.89 21.51 1.46
CA ILE A 264 10.64 20.84 1.84
C ILE A 264 9.44 21.80 1.69
N LYS A 265 9.60 23.06 2.13
CA LYS A 265 8.57 24.10 1.95
C LYS A 265 8.25 24.32 0.46
N SER A 266 9.27 24.49 -0.38
CA SER A 266 9.09 24.69 -1.81
C SER A 266 8.42 23.50 -2.51
N VAL A 267 8.67 22.27 -2.06
CA VAL A 267 7.96 21.08 -2.58
C VAL A 267 6.50 21.08 -2.10
N ALA A 268 6.25 21.45 -0.85
CA ALA A 268 4.91 21.52 -0.26
C ALA A 268 4.00 22.58 -0.90
N ASP A 269 4.55 23.55 -1.63
CA ASP A 269 3.77 24.53 -2.40
C ASP A 269 3.09 23.92 -3.62
N TYR A 270 3.58 22.78 -4.13
CA TYR A 270 3.08 22.16 -5.36
C TYR A 270 2.48 20.76 -5.15
N ASP A 271 3.13 19.93 -4.34
CA ASP A 271 2.73 18.54 -4.10
C ASP A 271 2.53 18.27 -2.60
N LYS A 272 1.80 17.20 -2.27
CA LYS A 272 1.59 16.83 -0.87
C LYS A 272 2.90 16.34 -0.26
N VAL A 273 3.30 16.92 0.87
CA VAL A 273 4.42 16.46 1.68
C VAL A 273 3.92 15.70 2.90
N SER A 274 4.56 14.57 3.22
CA SER A 274 4.28 13.76 4.41
C SER A 274 5.55 13.11 4.96
N LEU A 275 5.45 12.40 6.09
CA LEU A 275 6.60 11.85 6.80
C LEU A 275 6.98 10.44 6.27
N SER A 276 8.23 10.30 5.81
CA SER A 276 8.91 9.00 5.74
C SER A 276 9.54 8.75 7.12
N CYS A 277 8.86 7.98 7.96
CA CYS A 277 9.23 7.73 9.35
C CYS A 277 10.61 7.04 9.37
N SER A 278 11.49 7.49 10.26
CA SER A 278 12.84 6.94 10.35
C SER A 278 12.86 5.45 10.69
N TYR A 279 13.98 4.80 10.41
CA TYR A 279 14.23 3.45 10.91
C TYR A 279 14.27 3.42 12.45
N SER A 280 14.81 4.49 13.03
CA SER A 280 15.01 4.65 14.48
C SER A 280 13.67 4.79 15.24
N SER A 281 12.67 5.44 14.65
CA SER A 281 11.34 5.63 15.27
C SER A 281 10.44 4.40 15.24
N PHE A 282 10.87 3.29 14.62
CA PHE A 282 10.01 2.13 14.39
C PHE A 282 9.37 1.56 15.68
N ASN A 283 10.14 1.52 16.77
CA ASN A 283 9.69 1.08 18.10
C ASN A 283 9.70 2.23 19.13
N ASP A 284 9.83 3.49 18.68
CA ASP A 284 9.90 4.66 19.54
C ASP A 284 8.82 5.68 19.13
N ILE A 285 7.70 5.60 19.83
CA ILE A 285 6.52 6.44 19.58
C ILE A 285 6.81 7.91 19.91
N ALA A 286 7.65 8.18 20.91
CA ALA A 286 8.01 9.54 21.28
C ALA A 286 8.82 10.20 20.16
N LEU A 287 9.82 9.50 19.64
CA LEU A 287 10.59 9.94 18.47
C LEU A 287 9.71 10.09 17.22
N LEU A 288 8.80 9.14 16.97
CA LEU A 288 7.85 9.23 15.85
C LEU A 288 6.97 10.48 15.92
N LYS A 289 6.43 10.79 17.11
CA LYS A 289 5.64 12.01 17.38
C LYS A 289 6.49 13.27 17.19
N GLU A 290 7.75 13.25 17.62
CA GLU A 290 8.69 14.35 17.43
C GLU A 290 8.99 14.60 15.95
N GLU A 291 9.39 13.58 15.18
CA GLU A 291 9.68 13.68 13.75
C GLU A 291 8.48 14.24 12.98
N LYS A 292 7.28 13.72 13.28
CA LYS A 292 6.02 14.22 12.72
C LYS A 292 5.79 15.69 13.03
N LYS A 293 5.92 16.08 14.30
CA LYS A 293 5.74 17.47 14.75
C LYS A 293 6.74 18.41 14.07
N ASN A 294 8.00 17.99 14.01
CA ASN A 294 9.09 18.76 13.41
C ASN A 294 8.83 19.01 11.92
N LEU A 295 8.42 17.98 11.17
CA LEU A 295 8.06 18.15 9.76
C LEU A 295 6.81 19.04 9.59
N ALA A 296 5.77 18.84 10.41
CA ALA A 296 4.55 19.65 10.38
C ALA A 296 4.85 21.15 10.61
N ASN A 297 5.76 21.46 11.53
CA ASN A 297 6.21 22.83 11.80
C ASN A 297 6.96 23.44 10.60
N VAL A 298 7.73 22.64 9.86
CA VAL A 298 8.44 23.12 8.66
C VAL A 298 7.44 23.50 7.57
N ILE A 299 6.42 22.69 7.29
CA ILE A 299 5.45 22.98 6.22
C ILE A 299 4.26 23.83 6.67
N ASN A 300 4.15 24.12 7.98
CA ASN A 300 3.04 24.81 8.62
C ASN A 300 1.66 24.19 8.28
N ARG A 301 1.60 22.85 8.22
CA ARG A 301 0.41 22.07 7.88
C ARG A 301 0.42 20.74 8.64
N PRO A 302 -0.76 20.18 8.97
CA PRO A 302 -0.84 18.86 9.59
C PRO A 302 -0.25 17.76 8.68
N VAL A 303 0.54 16.85 9.26
CA VAL A 303 1.05 15.67 8.58
C VAL A 303 0.23 14.46 9.02
N SER A 304 -0.70 14.01 8.19
CA SER A 304 -1.60 12.89 8.53
C SER A 304 -1.22 11.55 7.92
N SER A 305 -0.26 11.53 6.98
CA SER A 305 0.14 10.32 6.27
C SER A 305 1.57 9.87 6.60
N SER A 306 1.79 8.56 6.66
CA SER A 306 3.08 7.94 6.96
C SER A 306 3.55 7.00 5.85
N ARG A 307 4.87 6.83 5.79
CA ARG A 307 5.53 5.65 5.22
C ARG A 307 6.64 5.22 6.17
N MET A 308 6.78 3.94 6.45
CA MET A 308 7.90 3.44 7.25
C MET A 308 9.12 3.17 6.37
N ARG A 309 10.30 3.57 6.85
CA ARG A 309 11.57 3.25 6.19
C ARG A 309 11.70 1.73 5.94
N TYR A 310 12.21 1.36 4.76
CA TYR A 310 12.31 -0.03 4.25
C TYR A 310 10.98 -0.78 4.02
N ASN A 311 9.84 -0.07 4.06
CA ASN A 311 8.50 -0.67 4.08
C ASN A 311 8.32 -1.67 5.24
N ARG A 312 8.95 -1.37 6.39
CA ARG A 312 8.86 -2.22 7.58
C ARG A 312 7.48 -2.09 8.21
N VAL A 313 6.79 -3.22 8.36
CA VAL A 313 5.50 -3.34 9.03
C VAL A 313 5.58 -4.59 9.89
N ASP A 314 5.37 -4.40 11.19
CA ASP A 314 5.19 -5.46 12.19
C ASP A 314 3.75 -5.34 12.70
N ILE A 315 2.91 -6.32 12.35
CA ILE A 315 1.48 -6.29 12.64
C ILE A 315 1.24 -6.94 14.01
N PRO A 316 0.44 -6.34 14.92
CA PRO A 316 -0.32 -5.09 14.76
C PRO A 316 0.44 -3.82 15.21
N GLU A 317 1.60 -3.97 15.84
CA GLU A 317 2.29 -2.90 16.61
C GLU A 317 2.62 -1.66 15.77
N THR A 318 3.06 -1.81 14.53
CA THR A 318 3.36 -0.67 13.65
C THR A 318 2.13 0.22 13.46
N TYR A 319 0.96 -0.37 13.23
CA TYR A 319 -0.26 0.40 13.01
C TYR A 319 -0.77 1.03 14.31
N ARG A 320 -0.63 0.35 15.45
CA ARG A 320 -0.93 0.93 16.77
C ARG A 320 -0.06 2.15 17.06
N ASN A 321 1.25 2.05 16.83
CA ASN A 321 2.20 3.16 17.00
C ASN A 321 1.87 4.34 16.09
N LEU A 322 1.50 4.08 14.83
CA LEU A 322 1.09 5.11 13.88
C LEU A 322 -0.20 5.83 14.32
N ILE A 323 -1.19 5.09 14.83
CA ILE A 323 -2.44 5.65 15.37
C ILE A 323 -2.14 6.51 16.59
N GLU A 324 -1.31 6.02 17.52
CA GLU A 324 -0.96 6.77 18.73
C GLU A 324 -0.17 8.05 18.40
N ALA A 325 0.67 8.01 17.36
CA ALA A 325 1.31 9.20 16.80
C ALA A 325 0.34 10.11 16.02
N GLY A 326 -0.92 9.71 15.84
CA GLY A 326 -2.00 10.47 15.23
C GLY A 326 -2.01 10.45 13.69
N PHE A 327 -1.42 9.44 13.06
CA PHE A 327 -1.54 9.23 11.62
C PHE A 327 -2.89 8.60 11.27
N THR A 328 -3.48 9.01 10.15
CA THR A 328 -4.77 8.50 9.65
C THR A 328 -4.62 7.67 8.38
N ASP A 329 -3.50 7.82 7.67
CA ASP A 329 -3.27 7.18 6.38
C ASP A 329 -1.83 6.63 6.32
N ASP A 330 -1.69 5.32 6.12
CA ASP A 330 -0.39 4.67 5.92
C ASP A 330 -0.22 4.24 4.45
N TYR A 331 0.97 4.42 3.90
CA TYR A 331 1.32 4.03 2.55
C TYR A 331 2.43 2.97 2.52
N THR A 332 2.66 2.26 3.61
CA THR A 332 3.78 1.32 3.78
C THR A 332 3.49 -0.07 3.24
N MET A 333 2.20 -0.45 3.15
CA MET A 333 1.78 -1.80 2.75
C MET A 333 2.10 -2.11 1.28
N GLY A 334 3.22 -2.78 1.04
CA GLY A 334 3.65 -3.29 -0.25
C GLY A 334 4.99 -4.00 -0.13
N TYR A 335 5.57 -4.42 -1.26
CA TYR A 335 6.85 -5.11 -1.30
C TYR A 335 7.98 -4.19 -1.78
N THR A 336 9.14 -4.26 -1.11
CA THR A 336 10.31 -3.44 -1.47
C THR A 336 11.05 -3.98 -2.69
N HIS A 337 11.18 -5.30 -2.80
CA HIS A 337 11.99 -6.00 -3.82
C HIS A 337 11.17 -6.90 -4.74
N GLU A 338 9.85 -6.90 -4.58
CA GLU A 338 8.90 -7.55 -5.48
C GLU A 338 7.87 -6.53 -5.93
N ILE A 339 7.18 -6.81 -7.02
CA ILE A 339 6.02 -6.04 -7.47
C ILE A 339 4.75 -6.86 -7.26
N GLY A 340 3.63 -6.20 -7.02
CA GLY A 340 2.35 -6.84 -6.74
C GLY A 340 1.65 -6.31 -5.50
N PHE A 341 0.49 -6.88 -5.19
CA PHE A 341 -0.43 -6.41 -4.16
C PHE A 341 -0.26 -7.23 -2.88
N ARG A 342 0.52 -6.70 -1.92
CA ARG A 342 0.79 -7.40 -0.64
C ARG A 342 -0.49 -7.81 0.08
N ALA A 343 -1.49 -6.92 0.18
CA ALA A 343 -2.78 -7.23 0.81
C ALA A 343 -3.81 -7.85 -0.15
N GLY A 344 -3.39 -8.30 -1.35
CA GLY A 344 -4.29 -8.83 -2.37
C GLY A 344 -5.31 -7.82 -2.91
N THR A 345 -5.12 -6.53 -2.68
CA THR A 345 -6.05 -5.48 -3.10
C THR A 345 -5.30 -4.23 -3.57
N CYS A 346 -5.92 -3.50 -4.48
CA CYS A 346 -5.54 -2.15 -4.90
C CYS A 346 -6.44 -1.08 -4.25
N THR A 347 -7.44 -1.48 -3.46
CA THR A 347 -8.37 -0.57 -2.80
C THR A 347 -7.89 -0.23 -1.40
N PRO A 348 -7.81 1.07 -1.01
CA PRO A 348 -7.52 1.44 0.36
C PRO A 348 -8.53 0.85 1.36
N PHE A 349 -8.05 0.35 2.48
CA PHE A 349 -8.84 -0.32 3.51
C PHE A 349 -8.42 0.15 4.90
N TYR A 350 -9.30 0.03 5.90
CA TYR A 350 -8.93 0.33 7.28
C TYR A 350 -8.24 -0.89 7.90
N PHE A 351 -7.19 -0.66 8.69
CA PHE A 351 -6.55 -1.75 9.41
C PHE A 351 -7.54 -2.45 10.35
N TYR A 352 -7.56 -3.78 10.36
CA TYR A 352 -8.30 -4.57 11.32
C TYR A 352 -7.32 -5.24 12.29
N ASP A 353 -7.38 -4.86 13.55
CA ASP A 353 -6.55 -5.41 14.61
C ASP A 353 -7.20 -6.70 15.13
N ILE A 354 -6.66 -7.85 14.70
CA ILE A 354 -7.23 -9.16 15.04
C ILE A 354 -7.21 -9.40 16.57
N PRO A 355 -6.09 -9.20 17.28
CA PRO A 355 -6.07 -9.37 18.74
C PRO A 355 -7.12 -8.56 19.49
N LEU A 356 -7.44 -7.34 19.02
CA LEU A 356 -8.47 -6.49 19.61
C LEU A 356 -9.88 -6.67 19.00
N GLU A 357 -10.02 -7.49 17.97
CA GLU A 357 -11.25 -7.68 17.18
C GLU A 357 -11.94 -6.38 16.76
N VAL A 358 -11.15 -5.39 16.33
CA VAL A 358 -11.67 -4.06 16.03
C VAL A 358 -11.01 -3.44 14.80
N GLN A 359 -11.81 -2.74 14.01
CA GLN A 359 -11.31 -1.87 12.95
C GLN A 359 -10.65 -0.64 13.59
N GLN A 360 -9.39 -0.41 13.26
CA GLN A 360 -8.61 0.72 13.74
C GLN A 360 -8.80 1.97 12.84
N PRO A 361 -8.64 3.19 13.39
CA PRO A 361 -8.85 4.43 12.66
C PRO A 361 -7.67 4.84 11.77
N ILE A 362 -6.98 3.87 11.14
CA ILE A 362 -5.90 4.10 10.17
C ILE A 362 -6.22 3.41 8.85
N LYS A 363 -6.14 4.16 7.76
CA LYS A 363 -6.38 3.69 6.41
C LYS A 363 -5.07 3.29 5.74
N ILE A 364 -4.98 2.05 5.32
CA ILE A 364 -3.86 1.52 4.57
C ILE A 364 -4.11 1.77 3.07
N HIS A 365 -3.14 2.39 2.42
CA HIS A 365 -3.10 2.62 0.97
C HIS A 365 -2.04 1.70 0.36
N PRO A 366 -2.42 0.47 -0.06
CA PRO A 366 -1.44 -0.47 -0.57
C PRO A 366 -0.85 0.01 -1.90
N PHE A 367 0.46 -0.15 -2.07
CA PHE A 367 1.13 0.13 -3.33
C PHE A 367 1.52 -1.16 -4.04
N ALA A 368 1.53 -1.10 -5.38
CA ALA A 368 1.81 -2.26 -6.22
C ALA A 368 3.25 -2.29 -6.75
N VAL A 369 3.88 -1.11 -6.83
CA VAL A 369 5.22 -0.97 -7.39
C VAL A 369 6.09 -0.13 -6.48
N HIS A 370 7.25 -0.67 -6.14
CA HIS A 370 8.38 0.05 -5.59
C HIS A 370 9.55 -0.06 -6.57
N ASP A 371 10.24 1.03 -6.84
CA ASP A 371 11.30 1.08 -7.85
C ASP A 371 12.45 0.10 -7.58
N TYR A 372 12.80 -0.18 -6.32
CA TYR A 372 13.77 -1.24 -6.02
C TYR A 372 13.31 -2.64 -6.46
N GLY A 373 12.00 -2.91 -6.55
CA GLY A 373 11.45 -4.15 -7.11
C GLY A 373 11.63 -4.24 -8.63
N LEU A 374 11.96 -3.13 -9.30
CA LEU A 374 12.23 -3.07 -10.73
C LEU A 374 13.73 -3.27 -11.07
N LEU A 375 14.62 -3.27 -10.08
CA LEU A 375 16.07 -3.48 -10.29
C LEU A 375 16.42 -4.84 -10.89
N LYS A 376 15.54 -5.84 -10.73
CA LYS A 376 15.72 -7.19 -11.29
C LYS A 376 15.55 -7.26 -12.80
N TYR A 377 14.93 -6.26 -13.43
CA TYR A 377 14.71 -6.24 -14.88
C TYR A 377 15.96 -5.79 -15.65
N ARG A 378 16.18 -6.35 -16.84
CA ARG A 378 17.43 -6.16 -17.59
C ARG A 378 17.54 -4.78 -18.21
N ASN A 379 16.40 -4.22 -18.60
CA ASN A 379 16.28 -2.96 -19.33
C ASN A 379 14.97 -2.23 -19.01
N ARG A 380 14.87 -0.98 -19.48
CA ARG A 380 13.72 -0.10 -19.26
C ARG A 380 12.41 -0.69 -19.81
N THR A 381 12.46 -1.37 -20.94
CA THR A 381 11.26 -1.92 -21.60
C THR A 381 10.65 -3.02 -20.75
N GLU A 382 11.46 -3.96 -20.26
CA GLU A 382 11.01 -5.02 -19.35
C GLU A 382 10.40 -4.45 -18.06
N ALA A 383 11.08 -3.48 -17.43
CA ALA A 383 10.57 -2.83 -16.22
C ALA A 383 9.24 -2.10 -16.47
N PHE A 384 9.13 -1.39 -17.59
CA PHE A 384 7.90 -0.70 -17.98
C PHE A 384 6.76 -1.69 -18.24
N SER A 385 7.01 -2.77 -18.99
CA SER A 385 6.01 -3.81 -19.26
C SER A 385 5.52 -4.48 -17.97
N ALA A 386 6.41 -4.67 -16.99
CA ALA A 386 6.01 -5.21 -15.68
C ALA A 386 5.06 -4.26 -14.92
N VAL A 387 5.37 -2.96 -14.90
CA VAL A 387 4.47 -1.94 -14.32
C VAL A 387 3.16 -1.85 -15.08
N GLU A 388 3.20 -1.94 -16.41
CA GLU A 388 2.00 -1.89 -17.26
C GLU A 388 1.05 -3.05 -16.99
N ARG A 389 1.55 -4.27 -16.75
CA ARG A 389 0.69 -5.41 -16.36
C ARG A 389 -0.12 -5.10 -15.09
N LEU A 390 0.54 -4.60 -14.04
CA LEU A 390 -0.13 -4.26 -12.78
C LEU A 390 -1.13 -3.11 -12.93
N TYR A 391 -0.79 -2.11 -13.76
CA TYR A 391 -1.71 -1.04 -14.13
C TYR A 391 -2.97 -1.58 -14.81
N LEU A 392 -2.82 -2.47 -15.80
CA LEU A 392 -3.95 -3.05 -16.52
C LEU A 392 -4.84 -3.88 -15.60
N GLU A 393 -4.27 -4.69 -14.70
CA GLU A 393 -5.04 -5.42 -13.68
C GLU A 393 -5.81 -4.47 -12.75
N THR A 394 -5.19 -3.37 -12.31
CA THR A 394 -5.85 -2.35 -11.48
C THR A 394 -6.97 -1.63 -12.23
N LYS A 395 -6.77 -1.34 -13.52
CA LYS A 395 -7.74 -0.65 -14.36
C LYS A 395 -8.97 -1.51 -14.64
N LYS A 396 -8.81 -2.83 -14.84
CA LYS A 396 -9.92 -3.79 -15.00
C LYS A 396 -10.93 -3.74 -13.85
N VAL A 397 -10.47 -3.44 -12.63
CA VAL A 397 -11.31 -3.37 -11.42
C VAL A 397 -11.65 -1.93 -11.00
N ASN A 398 -11.32 -0.93 -11.82
CA ASN A 398 -11.45 0.49 -11.51
C ASN A 398 -10.86 0.86 -10.13
N GLY A 399 -9.71 0.27 -9.81
CA GLY A 399 -9.03 0.41 -8.53
C GLY A 399 -8.10 1.63 -8.44
N LYS A 400 -7.38 1.74 -7.31
CA LYS A 400 -6.36 2.77 -7.12
C LYS A 400 -4.97 2.19 -7.36
N PHE A 401 -4.28 2.68 -8.37
CA PHE A 401 -2.90 2.28 -8.64
C PHE A 401 -1.93 3.23 -7.93
N ILE A 402 -1.00 2.68 -7.16
CA ILE A 402 0.01 3.47 -6.43
C ILE A 402 1.39 2.92 -6.78
N THR A 403 2.27 3.80 -7.24
CA THR A 403 3.69 3.49 -7.42
C THR A 403 4.54 4.35 -6.50
N VAL A 404 5.68 3.79 -6.09
CA VAL A 404 6.64 4.41 -5.17
C VAL A 404 8.00 4.42 -5.86
N PHE A 405 8.54 5.62 -6.03
CA PHE A 405 9.88 5.83 -6.57
C PHE A 405 10.74 6.59 -5.58
N SER A 406 12.02 6.31 -5.56
CA SER A 406 13.01 6.96 -4.72
C SER A 406 13.67 8.08 -5.51
N ASN A 407 13.73 9.29 -4.96
CA ASN A 407 14.44 10.40 -5.61
C ASN A 407 15.92 10.03 -5.89
N GLU A 408 16.51 9.22 -5.01
CA GLU A 408 17.88 8.73 -5.11
C GLU A 408 18.11 7.84 -6.33
N LEU A 409 17.17 6.95 -6.67
CA LEU A 409 17.27 6.10 -7.86
C LEU A 409 17.00 6.92 -9.13
N ILE A 410 16.01 7.82 -9.10
CA ILE A 410 15.71 8.70 -10.25
C ILE A 410 16.92 9.58 -10.61
N GLY A 411 17.57 10.15 -9.60
CA GLY A 411 18.69 11.07 -9.76
C GLY A 411 20.06 10.40 -9.85
N GLY A 412 20.16 9.17 -9.34
CA GLY A 412 21.39 8.40 -9.30
C GLY A 412 21.82 7.86 -10.65
N GLU A 413 23.10 7.51 -10.75
CA GLU A 413 23.62 6.80 -11.89
C GLU A 413 23.22 5.32 -11.81
N SER A 414 22.56 4.84 -12.85
CA SER A 414 22.05 3.48 -12.93
C SER A 414 22.05 3.01 -14.38
N LYS A 415 22.14 1.68 -14.55
CA LYS A 415 21.93 1.02 -15.84
C LYS A 415 20.54 1.32 -16.42
N LEU A 416 19.53 1.43 -15.55
CA LEU A 416 18.20 1.85 -15.93
C LEU A 416 18.15 3.38 -15.92
N ASN A 417 17.76 3.98 -17.04
CA ASN A 417 17.44 5.40 -17.07
C ASN A 417 16.10 5.64 -16.34
N TRP A 418 16.19 5.77 -15.01
CA TRP A 418 15.05 5.87 -14.10
C TRP A 418 14.17 7.07 -14.40
N LYS A 419 14.75 8.24 -14.69
CA LYS A 419 13.99 9.43 -15.07
C LYS A 419 13.11 9.19 -16.30
N LYS A 420 13.66 8.57 -17.35
CA LYS A 420 12.87 8.21 -18.53
C LYS A 420 11.83 7.14 -18.23
N LEU A 421 12.16 6.12 -17.43
CA LEU A 421 11.20 5.09 -17.02
C LEU A 421 10.02 5.71 -16.26
N TYR A 422 10.31 6.52 -15.25
CA TYR A 422 9.32 7.22 -14.44
C TYR A 422 8.41 8.10 -15.30
N SER A 423 8.98 8.92 -16.20
CA SER A 423 8.21 9.74 -17.13
C SER A 423 7.30 8.92 -18.04
N SER A 424 7.78 7.78 -18.56
CA SER A 424 6.97 6.86 -19.36
C SER A 424 5.82 6.26 -18.57
N ILE A 425 6.06 5.87 -17.31
CA ILE A 425 5.03 5.34 -16.41
C ILE A 425 3.95 6.39 -16.17
N LEU A 426 4.32 7.62 -15.76
CA LEU A 426 3.34 8.69 -15.50
C LEU A 426 2.43 8.95 -16.70
N LYS A 427 2.99 8.99 -17.92
CA LYS A 427 2.23 9.20 -19.16
C LYS A 427 1.25 8.07 -19.45
N ARG A 428 1.60 6.83 -19.10
CA ARG A 428 0.79 5.65 -19.41
C ARG A 428 -0.29 5.39 -18.36
N VAL A 429 0.08 5.45 -17.09
CA VAL A 429 -0.77 4.95 -16.01
C VAL A 429 -1.74 5.99 -15.46
N ASN A 430 -1.58 7.27 -15.81
CA ASN A 430 -2.52 8.34 -15.39
C ASN A 430 -3.73 8.51 -16.34
N VAL A 431 -4.03 7.51 -17.16
CA VAL A 431 -5.07 7.54 -18.21
C VAL A 431 -6.15 6.50 -17.95
#